data_AF-A0A833Z4M0-F1
#
_entry.id   AF-A0A833Z4M0-F1
#
_cell.length_a   1.000
_cell.length_b   1.000
_cell.length_c   1.000
_cell.angle_alpha   90.00
_cell.angle_beta   90.00
_cell.angle_gamma   90.00
#
_symmetry.space_group_name_H-M   'P 1'
#
loop_
_entity.id
_entity.type
_entity.pdbx_description
1 polymer ?
#
loop_
_entity_poly.entity_id
_entity_poly.type
_entity_poly.pdbx_seq_one_letter_code
_entity_poly.pdbx_strand_id
1 'polypeptide(L)'
;MKPNECQRLRILYTKILDVLEQIPKNAAYRKYTEQITNERLDMVKAEPDVKKLEDQLQGGQIEEVILQAENELSLARKMIQWKPWEPLVEEPPANQWKWPI
;
A
#
# COMPACT_ATOMS: atom_id res chain seq x y z
N MET A 1 -0.28 25.12 9.86
CA MET A 1 -0.27 23.69 10.25
C MET A 1 -1.69 23.18 10.01
N LYS A 2 -1.90 22.14 9.20
CA LYS A 2 -3.23 21.53 8.97
C LYS A 2 -3.32 20.23 9.80
N PRO A 3 -3.60 20.30 11.11
CA PRO A 3 -3.55 19.14 12.02
C PRO A 3 -4.45 17.96 11.63
N ASN A 4 -5.41 18.17 10.73
CA ASN A 4 -6.32 17.14 10.24
C ASN A 4 -5.65 16.11 9.31
N GLU A 5 -4.52 16.43 8.67
CA GLU A 5 -3.89 15.59 7.65
C GLU A 5 -3.16 14.38 8.25
N CYS A 6 -2.37 14.57 9.30
CA CYS A 6 -1.72 13.46 10.02
C CYS A 6 -2.75 12.51 10.65
N GLN A 7 -3.85 13.05 11.18
CA GLN A 7 -4.95 12.22 11.69
C GLN A 7 -5.61 11.41 10.57
N ARG A 8 -5.85 12.01 9.40
CA ARG A 8 -6.39 11.31 8.23
C ARG A 8 -5.47 10.17 7.78
N LEU A 9 -4.17 10.39 7.69
CA LEU A 9 -3.20 9.35 7.34
C LEU A 9 -3.23 8.16 8.32
N ARG A 10 -3.28 8.44 9.63
CA ARG A 10 -3.39 7.37 10.63
C ARG A 10 -4.64 6.53 10.41
N ILE A 11 -5.79 7.17 10.17
CA ILE A 11 -7.06 6.48 9.89
C ILE A 11 -6.99 5.66 8.60
N LEU A 12 -6.34 6.18 7.55
CA LEU A 12 -6.19 5.48 6.28
C LEU A 12 -5.30 4.24 6.43
N TYR A 13 -4.14 4.37 7.08
CA TYR A 13 -3.23 3.25 7.29
C TYR A 13 -3.83 2.16 8.18
N THR A 14 -4.54 2.50 9.25
CA THR A 14 -5.25 1.48 10.05
C THR A 14 -6.30 0.75 9.21
N LYS A 15 -7.08 1.48 8.40
CA LYS A 15 -8.06 0.85 7.49
C LYS A 15 -7.41 -0.05 6.44
N ILE A 16 -6.23 0.31 5.93
CA ILE A 16 -5.48 -0.54 5.00
C ILE A 16 -5.10 -1.84 5.71
N LEU A 17 -4.52 -1.75 6.92
CA LEU A 17 -4.17 -2.93 7.71
C LEU A 17 -5.38 -3.83 7.97
N ASP A 18 -6.52 -3.26 8.38
CA ASP A 18 -7.78 -4.02 8.58
C ASP A 18 -8.25 -4.75 7.31
N VAL A 19 -8.07 -4.15 6.13
CA VAL A 19 -8.40 -4.78 4.85
C VAL A 19 -7.41 -5.91 4.52
N LEU A 20 -6.11 -5.69 4.78
CA LEU A 20 -5.06 -6.69 4.55
C LEU A 20 -5.23 -7.93 5.43
N GLU A 21 -5.88 -7.82 6.60
CA GLU A 21 -6.17 -8.99 7.45
C GLU A 21 -6.99 -10.07 6.73
N GLN A 22 -7.84 -9.68 5.77
CA GLN A 22 -8.67 -10.57 4.96
C GLN A 22 -7.89 -11.31 3.86
N ILE A 23 -6.66 -10.88 3.56
CA ILE A 23 -5.80 -11.49 2.54
C ILE A 23 -4.96 -12.60 3.19
N PRO A 24 -4.69 -13.75 2.54
CA PRO A 24 -3.84 -14.79 3.11
C PRO A 24 -2.41 -14.31 3.47
N LYS A 25 -1.87 -14.74 4.62
CA LYS A 25 -0.52 -14.35 5.10
C LYS A 25 0.62 -14.78 4.17
N ASN A 26 0.40 -15.79 3.33
CA ASN A 26 1.37 -16.26 2.34
C ASN A 26 1.34 -15.41 1.05
N ALA A 27 0.34 -14.55 0.86
CA ALA A 27 0.29 -13.66 -0.30
C ALA A 27 1.43 -12.63 -0.22
N ALA A 28 2.28 -12.58 -1.24
CA ALA A 28 3.38 -11.64 -1.30
C ALA A 28 2.90 -10.19 -1.13
N TYR A 29 1.78 -9.83 -1.79
CA TYR A 29 1.17 -8.50 -1.67
C TYR A 29 0.89 -8.13 -0.21
N ARG A 30 0.24 -9.01 0.57
CA ARG A 30 -0.04 -8.73 1.99
C ARG A 30 1.23 -8.46 2.77
N LYS A 31 2.25 -9.32 2.63
CA LYS A 31 3.50 -9.20 3.38
C LYS A 31 4.19 -7.84 3.13
N TYR A 32 4.32 -7.45 1.87
CA TYR A 32 5.01 -6.20 1.52
C TYR A 32 4.17 -4.96 1.86
N THR A 33 2.86 -4.99 1.60
CA THR A 33 2.00 -3.85 1.91
C THR A 33 1.86 -3.65 3.43
N GLU A 34 1.78 -4.72 4.23
CA GLU A 34 1.79 -4.62 5.70
C GLU A 34 3.10 -3.99 6.20
N GLN A 35 4.25 -4.40 5.67
CA GLN A 35 5.54 -3.84 6.05
C GLN A 35 5.58 -2.32 5.78
N ILE A 36 5.31 -1.91 4.53
CA ILE A 36 5.36 -0.51 4.12
C ILE A 36 4.35 0.33 4.91
N THR A 37 3.13 -0.20 5.12
CA THR A 37 2.07 0.52 5.85
C THR A 37 2.42 0.71 7.31
N ASN A 38 3.01 -0.29 7.96
CA ASN A 38 3.46 -0.17 9.36
C ASN A 38 4.62 0.81 9.50
N GLU A 39 5.64 0.73 8.64
CA GLU A 39 6.76 1.69 8.63
C GLU A 39 6.27 3.13 8.48
N ARG A 40 5.37 3.38 7.52
CA ARG A 40 4.76 4.71 7.30
C ARG A 40 3.91 5.14 8.46
N LEU A 41 3.10 4.25 9.04
CA LEU A 41 2.28 4.56 10.19
C LEU A 41 3.12 4.94 11.41
N ASP A 42 4.25 4.27 11.63
CA ASP A 42 5.15 4.57 12.74
C ASP A 42 5.88 5.90 12.54
N MET A 43 6.29 6.24 11.32
CA MET A 43 6.79 7.58 10.99
C MET A 43 5.75 8.68 11.30
N VAL A 44 4.49 8.49 10.88
CA VAL A 44 3.40 9.45 11.14
C VAL A 44 3.08 9.56 12.65
N LYS A 45 3.30 8.50 13.43
CA LYS A 45 3.14 8.54 14.90
C LYS A 45 4.31 9.26 15.59
N ALA A 46 5.51 9.10 15.07
CA ALA A 46 6.73 9.62 15.66
C ALA A 46 6.90 11.13 15.42
N GLU A 47 6.55 11.62 14.23
CA GLU A 47 6.76 13.01 13.85
C GLU A 47 5.42 13.78 13.75
N PRO A 48 5.14 14.71 14.69
CA PRO A 48 3.94 15.55 14.64
C PRO A 48 4.08 16.73 13.66
N ASP A 49 5.29 17.09 13.22
CA ASP A 49 5.52 18.16 12.25
C ASP A 49 5.37 17.66 10.81
N VAL A 50 4.39 18.21 10.09
CA VAL A 50 4.10 17.87 8.70
C VAL A 50 5.32 18.04 7.80
N LYS A 51 6.11 19.11 7.96
CA LYS A 51 7.24 19.37 7.05
C LYS A 51 8.35 18.33 7.20
N LYS A 52 8.68 17.98 8.45
CA LYS A 52 9.67 16.94 8.72
C LYS A 52 9.18 15.57 8.29
N LEU A 53 7.88 15.32 8.44
CA LEU A 53 7.24 14.09 8.00
C LEU A 53 7.29 13.96 6.48
N GLU A 54 7.06 15.03 5.72
CA GLU A 54 7.23 15.06 4.26
C GLU A 54 8.66 14.71 3.85
N ASP A 55 9.66 15.31 4.50
CA ASP A 55 11.08 15.03 4.25
C ASP A 55 11.45 13.57 4.56
N GLN A 56 10.88 12.99 5.62
CA GLN A 56 11.11 11.59 6.01
C GLN A 56 10.42 10.58 5.08
N LEU A 57 9.18 10.86 4.67
CA LEU A 57 8.41 9.96 3.79
C LEU A 57 8.92 9.96 2.36
N GLN A 58 9.64 11.02 1.93
CA GLN A 58 10.14 11.19 0.57
C GLN A 58 9.05 11.00 -0.50
N GLY A 59 7.81 11.34 -0.16
CA GLY A 59 6.61 11.03 -0.94
C GLY A 59 5.96 12.24 -1.60
N GLY A 60 6.66 13.37 -1.65
CA GLY A 60 6.10 14.65 -2.08
C GLY A 60 5.38 15.38 -0.95
N GLN A 61 4.33 16.13 -1.29
CA GLN A 61 3.51 16.84 -0.30
C GLN A 61 2.61 15.87 0.46
N ILE A 62 2.22 16.23 1.69
CA ILE A 62 1.38 15.38 2.53
C ILE A 62 0.04 15.02 1.87
N GLU A 63 -0.51 15.90 1.04
CA GLU A 63 -1.73 15.65 0.26
C GLU A 63 -1.55 14.54 -0.79
N GLU A 64 -0.39 14.45 -1.43
CA GLU A 64 -0.06 13.39 -2.39
C GLU A 64 0.08 12.04 -1.67
N VAL A 65 0.66 12.04 -0.48
CA VAL A 65 0.77 10.85 0.38
C VAL A 65 -0.62 10.36 0.82
N ILE A 66 -1.52 11.29 1.18
CA ILE A 66 -2.92 10.96 1.51
C ILE A 66 -3.61 10.32 0.30
N LEU A 67 -3.47 10.91 -0.89
CA LEU A 67 -4.03 10.37 -2.12
C LEU A 67 -3.47 8.97 -2.43
N GLN A 68 -2.16 8.77 -2.23
CA GLN A 68 -1.53 7.46 -2.38
C GLN A 68 -2.13 6.44 -1.41
N ALA A 69 -2.34 6.80 -0.14
CA ALA A 69 -2.96 5.92 0.84
C ALA A 69 -4.43 5.58 0.49
N GLU A 70 -5.18 6.52 -0.07
CA GLU A 70 -6.55 6.25 -0.55
C GLU A 70 -6.57 5.30 -1.75
N ASN A 71 -5.63 5.48 -2.67
CA ASN A 71 -5.44 4.57 -3.80
C ASN A 71 -5.05 3.17 -3.34
N GLU A 72 -4.15 3.06 -2.36
CA GLU A 72 -3.74 1.77 -1.78
C GLU A 72 -4.92 1.08 -1.09
N LEU A 73 -5.75 1.82 -0.34
CA LEU A 73 -6.95 1.26 0.28
C LEU A 73 -7.95 0.74 -0.77
N SER A 74 -8.13 1.48 -1.86
CA SER A 74 -8.96 1.06 -2.99
C SER A 74 -8.39 -0.19 -3.67
N LEU A 75 -7.08 -0.23 -3.89
CA LEU A 75 -6.38 -1.38 -4.45
C LEU A 75 -6.52 -2.61 -3.55
N ALA A 76 -6.23 -2.50 -2.25
CA ALA A 76 -6.33 -3.61 -1.30
C ALA A 76 -7.73 -4.24 -1.30
N ARG A 77 -8.79 -3.42 -1.39
CA ARG A 77 -10.18 -3.92 -1.54
C ARG A 77 -10.42 -4.68 -2.84
N LYS A 78 -9.84 -4.22 -3.96
CA LYS A 78 -9.90 -4.93 -5.25
C LYS A 78 -9.08 -6.21 -5.23
N MET A 79 -7.93 -6.22 -4.56
CA MET A 79 -7.07 -7.40 -4.43
C MET A 79 -7.78 -8.55 -3.73
N ILE A 80 -8.67 -8.27 -2.78
CA ILE A 80 -9.56 -9.28 -2.16
C ILE A 80 -10.45 -9.97 -3.20
N GLN A 81 -10.98 -9.20 -4.15
CA GLN A 81 -11.85 -9.74 -5.21
C GLN A 81 -11.05 -10.48 -6.28
N TRP A 82 -9.89 -9.94 -6.67
CA TRP A 82 -9.05 -10.50 -7.74
C TRP A 82 -8.26 -11.73 -7.33
N LYS A 83 -7.94 -11.88 -6.05
CA LYS A 83 -7.14 -13.00 -5.49
C LYS A 83 -5.88 -13.33 -6.32
N PRO A 84 -5.02 -12.36 -6.64
CA PRO A 84 -3.87 -12.57 -7.52
C PRO A 84 -2.76 -13.45 -6.91
N TRP A 85 -2.93 -13.89 -5.67
CA TRP A 85 -2.07 -14.89 -5.02
C TRP A 85 -2.45 -16.33 -5.39
N GLU A 86 -3.54 -16.53 -6.13
CA GLU A 86 -3.87 -17.82 -6.72
C GLU A 86 -2.89 -18.15 -7.87
N PRO A 87 -2.69 -19.43 -8.20
CA PRO A 87 -1.85 -19.83 -9.33
C PRO A 87 -2.27 -19.18 -10.64
N LEU A 88 -1.35 -19.13 -11.60
CA LEU A 88 -1.62 -18.64 -12.96
C LEU A 88 -2.84 -19.37 -13.54
N VAL A 89 -3.79 -18.59 -14.08
CA VAL A 89 -5.02 -19.13 -14.69
C VAL A 89 -4.68 -19.96 -15.93
N GLU A 90 -3.72 -19.49 -16.73
CA GLU A 90 -3.24 -20.18 -17.92
C GLU A 90 -1.72 -20.09 -18.04
N GLU A 91 -1.08 -21.19 -18.43
CA GLU A 91 0.34 -21.19 -18.77
C GLU A 91 0.55 -20.53 -20.15
N PRO A 92 1.61 -19.73 -20.33
CA PRO A 92 1.88 -19.12 -21.62
C PRO A 92 2.24 -20.19 -22.67
N PRO A 93 1.77 -20.07 -23.92
CA PRO A 93 2.24 -20.87 -25.04
C PRO A 93 3.77 -20.77 -25.19
N ALA A 94 4.40 -21.88 -25.58
CA ALA A 94 5.86 -22.04 -25.59
C ALA A 94 6.64 -20.94 -26.36
N ASN A 95 6.02 -20.28 -27.35
CA ASN A 95 6.66 -19.26 -28.17
C ASN A 95 6.22 -17.82 -27.83
N GLN A 96 5.34 -17.60 -26.85
CA GLN A 96 4.79 -16.27 -26.56
C GLN A 96 5.85 -15.26 -26.07
N TRP A 97 6.86 -15.73 -25.34
CA TRP A 97 7.90 -14.87 -24.73
C TRP A 97 9.32 -15.15 -25.24
N LYS A 98 9.48 -15.86 -26.37
CA LYS A 98 10.81 -16.11 -26.97
C LYS A 98 11.25 -14.90 -27.80
N TRP A 99 12.39 -14.29 -27.44
CA TRP A 99 13.01 -13.20 -28.19
C TRP A 99 14.55 -13.22 -28.11
N PRO A 100 15.29 -13.03 -29.22
CA PRO A 100 14.84 -13.01 -30.62
C PRO A 100 14.47 -14.42 -31.14
N ILE A 101 13.86 -14.49 -32.33
CA ILE A 101 13.39 -15.76 -32.94
C ILE A 101 14.56 -16.64 -33.37
#